data_AF-A0A316DMG6-F1
#
_entry.id   AF-A0A316DMG6-F1
#
_cell.length_a   1.000
_cell.length_b   1.000
_cell.length_c   1.000
_cell.angle_alpha   90.00
_cell.angle_beta   90.00
_cell.angle_gamma   90.00
#
_symmetry.space_group_name_H-M   'P 1'
#
loop_
_entity.id
_entity.type
_entity.pdbx_description
1 polymer ?
#
loop_
_entity_poly.entity_id
_entity_poly.type
_entity_poly.pdbx_seq_one_letter_code
_entity_poly.pdbx_strand_id
1 'polypeptide(L)'
;MTNSKAFFVVFIFVFLGNIFFSNAQCPTIVDSNQNFCDLESLLVSDLQAIDNGGGVFWYDTATSVTPLSNSTSLINGQDYFADDSSGNCGVRQRVDVTITGPPIGLNFQGVCVEDANDATISDLVLTGNDIQWYLTPSGGTALNPTTVLIDNTIYYANQSNPVTGCRSSRLSVFVNVGVVPVPTGDAIQTFCVIPGSSPPTVSDLVANGINIQWYSSISSASPLDPNTPLIDGENYFATISDPPCESFIRLEVIVEFLIQSTAGNNGSLEICEDDTNTYDLFNSLGGTPDSGGIWSPALNSGTGLFDPALDAPGTYTYTVTSSNPACNDASASVTVTFIVPPVAGNNGSLEICEDDTNTYDLFNSLGGTPDSGGI
;
A
#
# COMPACT_ATOMS: atom_id res chain seq x y z
N MET A 1 -87.36 65.03 -64.15
CA MET A 1 -86.36 66.12 -64.05
C MET A 1 -85.18 65.52 -63.30
N THR A 2 -83.94 65.44 -63.78
CA THR A 2 -83.28 66.02 -64.95
C THR A 2 -81.88 65.39 -65.03
N ASN A 3 -81.47 64.99 -66.23
CA ASN A 3 -80.11 65.03 -66.83
C ASN A 3 -78.90 64.61 -65.98
N SER A 4 -78.21 63.51 -66.32
CA SER A 4 -77.22 63.40 -67.42
C SER A 4 -76.01 64.31 -67.24
N LYS A 5 -74.83 63.70 -67.04
CA LYS A 5 -73.68 63.82 -67.95
C LYS A 5 -72.60 62.78 -67.58
N ALA A 6 -72.33 61.89 -68.51
CA ALA A 6 -71.19 60.97 -68.48
C ALA A 6 -69.91 61.75 -68.81
N PHE A 7 -68.83 61.48 -68.08
CA PHE A 7 -67.46 61.86 -68.44
C PHE A 7 -66.61 60.59 -68.43
N PHE A 8 -66.03 60.28 -69.58
CA PHE A 8 -65.19 59.10 -69.82
C PHE A 8 -63.76 59.43 -69.35
N VAL A 9 -63.22 58.68 -68.39
CA VAL A 9 -61.80 58.73 -68.02
C VAL A 9 -61.25 57.31 -68.14
N VAL A 10 -60.31 57.16 -69.08
CA VAL A 10 -59.54 55.94 -69.33
C VAL A 10 -58.59 55.73 -68.15
N PHE A 11 -58.81 54.68 -67.36
CA PHE A 11 -57.85 54.23 -66.36
C PHE A 11 -56.96 53.13 -66.95
N ILE A 12 -55.71 53.49 -67.20
CA ILE A 12 -54.60 52.56 -67.43
C ILE A 12 -54.46 51.71 -66.16
N PHE A 13 -54.69 50.40 -66.29
CA PHE A 13 -54.31 49.43 -65.26
C PHE A 13 -52.78 49.33 -65.24
N VAL A 14 -52.15 50.06 -64.33
CA VAL A 14 -50.78 49.77 -63.91
C VAL A 14 -50.85 48.49 -63.09
N PHE A 15 -50.49 47.37 -63.73
CA PHE A 15 -50.15 46.14 -63.02
C PHE A 15 -48.88 46.45 -62.20
N LEU A 16 -49.07 46.87 -60.94
CA LEU A 16 -48.02 46.79 -59.93
C LEU A 16 -47.75 45.30 -59.74
N GLY A 17 -46.77 44.79 -60.48
CA GLY A 17 -46.13 43.52 -60.16
C GLY A 17 -45.61 43.64 -58.74
N ASN A 18 -46.31 43.02 -57.79
CA ASN A 18 -45.74 42.69 -56.51
C ASN A 18 -44.57 41.74 -56.80
N ILE A 19 -43.36 42.29 -56.81
CA ILE A 19 -42.14 41.52 -56.60
C ILE A 19 -42.25 40.95 -55.18
N PHE A 20 -42.87 39.78 -55.06
CA PHE A 20 -42.70 38.94 -53.89
C PHE A 20 -41.21 38.62 -53.82
N PHE A 21 -40.54 39.12 -52.78
CA PHE A 21 -39.21 38.63 -52.46
C PHE A 21 -39.33 37.12 -52.22
N SER A 22 -38.69 36.31 -53.07
CA SER A 22 -38.63 34.84 -52.95
C SER A 22 -38.08 34.35 -51.59
N ASN A 23 -37.54 35.26 -50.77
CA ASN A 23 -36.98 34.97 -49.45
C ASN A 23 -38.03 34.90 -48.32
N ALA A 24 -39.29 35.26 -48.57
CA ALA A 24 -40.32 35.32 -47.53
C ALA A 24 -40.78 33.95 -47.00
N GLN A 25 -40.29 32.84 -47.57
CA GLN A 25 -40.70 31.46 -47.22
C GLN A 25 -39.57 30.63 -46.62
N CYS A 26 -38.38 31.21 -46.42
CA CYS A 26 -37.20 30.54 -45.88
C CYS A 26 -37.36 30.15 -44.40
N PRO A 27 -36.90 28.97 -43.97
CA PRO A 27 -36.98 28.57 -42.57
C PRO A 27 -36.27 29.56 -41.64
N THR A 28 -36.81 29.72 -40.43
CA THR A 28 -36.17 30.53 -39.38
C THR A 28 -35.70 29.64 -38.24
N ILE A 29 -34.42 29.72 -37.92
CA ILE A 29 -33.79 29.08 -36.76
C ILE A 29 -33.92 30.03 -35.56
N VAL A 30 -34.69 29.60 -34.57
CA VAL A 30 -34.82 30.30 -33.28
C VAL A 30 -33.75 29.84 -32.30
N ASP A 31 -33.46 28.54 -32.31
CA ASP A 31 -32.41 27.93 -31.51
C ASP A 31 -31.31 27.40 -32.43
N SER A 32 -30.19 28.13 -32.48
CA SER A 32 -29.02 27.74 -33.24
C SER A 32 -28.22 26.64 -32.56
N ASN A 33 -28.50 26.27 -31.31
CA ASN A 33 -27.81 25.23 -30.55
C ASN A 33 -28.80 24.15 -30.11
N GLN A 34 -29.04 23.16 -30.96
CA GLN A 34 -30.02 22.11 -30.66
C GLN A 34 -29.39 20.99 -29.85
N ASN A 35 -29.99 20.73 -28.69
CA ASN A 35 -29.45 19.86 -27.65
C ASN A 35 -30.30 18.61 -27.48
N PHE A 36 -29.66 17.44 -27.48
CA PHE A 36 -30.30 16.12 -27.38
C PHE A 36 -29.56 15.20 -26.42
N CYS A 37 -30.17 14.05 -26.11
CA CYS A 37 -29.54 12.95 -25.38
C CYS A 37 -29.49 11.70 -26.24
N ASP A 38 -28.44 10.91 -26.10
CA ASP A 38 -28.17 9.69 -26.88
C ASP A 38 -29.03 8.46 -26.52
N LEU A 39 -30.09 8.64 -25.72
CA LEU A 39 -31.00 7.57 -25.33
C LEU A 39 -31.97 7.17 -26.45
N GLU A 40 -32.20 8.08 -27.39
CA GLU A 40 -33.13 7.92 -28.51
C GLU A 40 -32.37 7.77 -29.83
N SER A 41 -33.02 7.16 -30.82
CA SER A 41 -32.52 7.20 -32.19
C SER A 41 -32.74 8.59 -32.77
N LEU A 42 -31.75 9.48 -32.63
CA LEU A 42 -31.81 10.85 -33.11
C LEU A 42 -31.62 10.92 -34.64
N LEU A 43 -32.58 11.53 -35.32
CA LEU A 43 -32.64 11.66 -36.78
C LEU A 43 -32.72 13.13 -37.20
N VAL A 44 -32.42 13.41 -38.47
CA VAL A 44 -32.56 14.75 -39.07
C VAL A 44 -33.98 15.31 -38.93
N SER A 45 -35.02 14.45 -38.89
CA SER A 45 -36.39 14.88 -38.61
C SER A 45 -36.61 15.53 -37.24
N ASP A 46 -35.70 15.31 -36.29
CA ASP A 46 -35.82 15.83 -34.93
C ASP A 46 -35.31 17.27 -34.81
N LEU A 47 -34.59 17.76 -35.82
CA LEU A 47 -34.11 19.13 -35.88
C LEU A 47 -35.28 20.13 -36.03
N GLN A 48 -35.24 21.20 -35.25
CA GLN A 48 -36.31 22.18 -35.15
C GLN A 48 -36.00 23.45 -35.96
N ALA A 49 -36.97 23.91 -36.73
CA ALA A 49 -36.93 25.20 -37.40
C ALA A 49 -38.37 25.69 -37.63
N ILE A 50 -38.58 27.00 -37.69
CA ILE A 50 -39.89 27.55 -38.06
C ILE A 50 -40.03 27.47 -39.59
N ASP A 51 -41.04 26.73 -40.04
CA ASP A 51 -41.46 26.73 -41.45
C ASP A 51 -42.27 28.01 -41.74
N ASN A 52 -41.77 28.83 -42.66
CA ASN A 52 -42.43 30.06 -43.11
C ASN A 52 -43.30 29.86 -44.37
N GLY A 53 -43.60 28.61 -44.73
CA GLY A 53 -44.50 28.22 -45.83
C GLY A 53 -43.82 27.50 -47.00
N GLY A 54 -42.48 27.34 -46.96
CA GLY A 54 -41.67 26.68 -47.99
C GLY A 54 -41.23 25.25 -47.66
N GLY A 55 -41.54 24.76 -46.46
CA GLY A 55 -40.99 23.53 -45.88
C GLY A 55 -39.60 23.74 -45.28
N VAL A 56 -39.15 22.77 -44.48
CA VAL A 56 -37.78 22.76 -43.92
C VAL A 56 -37.02 21.56 -44.45
N PHE A 57 -35.90 21.82 -45.09
CA PHE A 57 -34.96 20.82 -45.59
C PHE A 57 -33.59 21.08 -44.98
N TRP A 58 -32.95 20.00 -44.53
CA TRP A 58 -31.63 20.07 -43.88
C TRP A 58 -30.53 19.64 -44.82
N TYR A 59 -29.37 20.27 -44.70
CA TYR A 59 -28.19 20.02 -45.51
C TYR A 59 -26.97 19.84 -44.61
N ASP A 60 -26.01 19.02 -45.07
CA ASP A 60 -24.75 18.72 -44.37
C ASP A 60 -23.75 19.88 -44.40
N THR A 61 -23.86 20.77 -45.39
CA THR A 61 -23.02 21.96 -45.54
C THR A 61 -23.81 23.14 -46.09
N ALA A 62 -23.27 24.36 -45.92
CA ALA A 62 -23.87 25.59 -46.43
C ALA A 62 -24.03 25.62 -47.97
N THR A 63 -23.28 24.81 -48.71
CA THR A 63 -23.25 24.81 -50.19
C THR A 63 -23.81 23.52 -50.81
N SER A 64 -24.22 22.56 -50.00
CA SER A 64 -24.73 21.28 -50.49
C SER A 64 -26.00 21.46 -51.32
N VAL A 65 -26.08 20.79 -52.46
CA VAL A 65 -27.26 20.86 -53.34
C VAL A 65 -28.24 19.72 -53.10
N THR A 66 -27.87 18.73 -52.29
CA THR A 66 -28.68 17.57 -51.97
C THR A 66 -29.12 17.63 -50.51
N PRO A 67 -30.43 17.70 -50.22
CA PRO A 67 -30.91 17.67 -48.84
C PRO A 67 -30.68 16.30 -48.21
N LEU A 68 -30.45 16.29 -46.91
CA LEU A 68 -30.36 15.10 -46.09
C LEU A 68 -31.73 14.41 -45.99
N SER A 69 -31.72 13.08 -45.93
CA SER A 69 -32.93 12.32 -45.60
C SER A 69 -33.34 12.59 -44.16
N ASN A 70 -34.65 12.70 -43.92
CA ASN A 70 -35.21 12.76 -42.58
C ASN A 70 -34.90 11.52 -41.73
N SER A 71 -34.53 10.40 -42.36
CA SER A 71 -34.10 9.16 -41.70
C SER A 71 -32.60 9.09 -41.42
N THR A 72 -31.83 10.12 -41.76
CA THR A 72 -30.38 10.16 -41.48
C THR A 72 -30.16 10.42 -40.00
N SER A 73 -29.26 9.66 -39.37
CA SER A 73 -28.90 9.87 -37.96
C SER A 73 -28.17 11.18 -37.75
N LEU A 74 -28.46 11.85 -36.63
CA LEU A 74 -27.68 13.01 -36.20
C LEU A 74 -26.30 12.57 -35.68
N ILE A 75 -25.30 13.43 -35.88
CA ILE A 75 -23.94 13.25 -35.40
C ILE A 75 -23.63 14.35 -34.39
N ASN A 76 -23.08 13.97 -33.24
CA ASN A 76 -22.71 14.90 -32.18
C ASN A 76 -21.64 15.89 -32.66
N GLY A 77 -21.86 17.20 -32.44
CA GLY A 77 -20.94 18.26 -32.82
C GLY A 77 -20.93 18.59 -34.31
N GLN A 78 -21.83 17.98 -35.11
CA GLN A 78 -21.98 18.31 -36.52
C GLN A 78 -22.90 19.52 -36.70
N ASP A 79 -22.59 20.32 -37.72
CA ASP A 79 -23.42 21.43 -38.18
C ASP A 79 -24.44 20.97 -39.21
N TYR A 80 -25.66 21.51 -39.12
CA TYR A 80 -26.74 21.30 -40.08
C TYR A 80 -27.28 22.64 -40.57
N PHE A 81 -27.64 22.72 -41.85
CA PHE A 81 -28.04 23.96 -42.51
C PHE A 81 -29.47 23.85 -43.02
N ALA A 82 -30.33 24.81 -42.68
CA ALA A 82 -31.74 24.82 -43.08
C ALA A 82 -31.98 25.65 -44.36
N ASP A 83 -32.81 25.13 -45.25
CA ASP A 83 -33.32 25.79 -46.47
C ASP A 83 -34.77 25.36 -46.75
N ASP A 84 -35.44 26.03 -47.68
CA ASP A 84 -36.76 25.64 -48.16
C ASP A 84 -36.69 24.55 -49.26
N SER A 85 -37.86 24.08 -49.71
CA SER A 85 -37.96 23.07 -50.80
C SER A 85 -37.33 23.49 -52.13
N SER A 86 -37.07 24.78 -52.33
CA SER A 86 -36.44 25.32 -53.54
C SER A 86 -34.91 25.37 -53.45
N GLY A 87 -34.36 25.38 -52.23
CA GLY A 87 -32.91 25.46 -51.97
C GLY A 87 -32.29 26.82 -52.30
N ASN A 88 -33.10 27.89 -52.37
CA ASN A 88 -32.69 29.21 -52.86
C ASN A 88 -32.74 30.32 -51.81
N CYS A 89 -32.76 29.98 -50.51
CA CYS A 89 -32.81 30.97 -49.43
C CYS A 89 -31.54 31.84 -49.28
N GLY A 90 -30.57 31.70 -50.19
CA GLY A 90 -29.31 32.42 -50.14
C GLY A 90 -28.38 31.83 -49.08
N VAL A 91 -28.11 32.58 -48.02
CA VAL A 91 -27.27 32.10 -46.91
C VAL A 91 -28.13 31.26 -45.98
N ARG A 92 -27.92 29.94 -45.98
CA ARG A 92 -28.60 29.02 -45.07
C ARG A 92 -28.25 29.31 -43.61
N GLN A 93 -29.25 29.19 -42.75
CA GLN A 93 -29.06 29.31 -41.31
C GLN A 93 -28.49 28.00 -40.76
N ARG A 94 -27.48 28.11 -39.88
CA ARG A 94 -26.75 26.99 -39.27
C ARG A 94 -27.36 26.65 -37.91
N VAL A 95 -27.43 25.35 -37.64
CA VAL A 95 -27.67 24.78 -36.31
C VAL A 95 -26.47 23.94 -35.92
N ASP A 96 -25.95 24.21 -34.73
CA ASP A 96 -25.00 23.37 -34.00
C ASP A 96 -25.77 22.27 -33.26
N VAL A 97 -25.44 21.01 -33.50
CA VAL A 97 -26.06 19.87 -32.78
C VAL A 97 -25.15 19.39 -31.67
N THR A 98 -25.68 19.34 -30.45
CA THR A 98 -25.00 18.75 -29.28
C THR A 98 -25.81 17.57 -28.77
N ILE A 99 -25.20 16.39 -28.74
CA ILE A 99 -25.79 15.15 -28.20
C ILE A 99 -25.02 14.78 -26.93
N THR A 100 -25.70 14.84 -25.78
CA THR A 100 -25.13 14.42 -24.51
C THR A 100 -25.11 12.89 -24.42
N GLY A 101 -23.90 12.33 -24.37
CA GLY A 101 -23.65 10.90 -24.15
C GLY A 101 -23.58 10.51 -22.67
N PRO A 102 -23.22 9.25 -22.36
CA PRO A 102 -23.01 8.81 -20.99
C PRO A 102 -21.87 9.61 -20.31
N PRO A 103 -21.81 9.65 -18.98
CA PRO A 103 -20.69 10.25 -18.26
C PRO A 103 -19.36 9.55 -18.63
N ILE A 104 -18.24 10.25 -18.43
CA ILE A 104 -16.90 9.77 -18.79
C ILE A 104 -16.18 9.30 -17.54
N GLY A 105 -15.57 8.11 -17.57
CA GLY A 105 -14.70 7.64 -16.50
C GLY A 105 -14.26 6.20 -16.73
N LEU A 106 -13.62 5.61 -15.71
CA LEU A 106 -13.20 4.22 -15.78
C LEU A 106 -14.42 3.31 -15.70
N ASN A 107 -14.42 2.28 -16.56
CA ASN A 107 -15.40 1.19 -16.53
C ASN A 107 -15.05 0.09 -15.52
N PHE A 108 -13.95 0.27 -14.79
CA PHE A 108 -13.51 -0.56 -13.67
C PHE A 108 -13.07 0.37 -12.53
N GLN A 109 -13.65 0.22 -11.34
CA GLN A 109 -13.32 1.03 -10.17
C GLN A 109 -13.16 0.13 -8.94
N GLY A 110 -12.12 0.38 -8.15
CA GLY A 110 -11.88 -0.29 -6.88
C GLY A 110 -12.05 0.70 -5.74
N VAL A 111 -12.67 0.27 -4.65
CA VAL A 111 -12.82 1.03 -3.41
C VAL A 111 -12.18 0.23 -2.28
N CYS A 112 -11.24 0.83 -1.54
CA CYS A 112 -10.61 0.22 -0.38
C CYS A 112 -11.19 0.86 0.88
N VAL A 113 -11.71 0.03 1.80
CA VAL A 113 -12.34 0.47 3.06
C VAL A 113 -11.92 -0.44 4.21
N GLU A 114 -12.10 0.04 5.44
CA GLU A 114 -11.82 -0.74 6.65
C GLU A 114 -13.02 -1.62 7.04
N ASP A 115 -14.24 -1.14 6.77
CA ASP A 115 -15.49 -1.90 6.88
C ASP A 115 -16.24 -1.86 5.54
N ALA A 116 -16.80 -3.00 5.13
CA ALA A 116 -17.55 -3.10 3.87
C ALA A 116 -18.73 -2.12 3.77
N ASN A 117 -19.30 -1.70 4.90
CA ASN A 117 -20.43 -0.76 4.95
C ASN A 117 -20.02 0.69 4.67
N ASP A 118 -18.73 1.00 4.71
CA ASP A 118 -18.23 2.35 4.41
C ASP A 118 -18.07 2.59 2.91
N ALA A 119 -18.03 1.52 2.10
CA ALA A 119 -17.99 1.64 0.64
C ALA A 119 -19.37 1.98 0.10
N THR A 120 -19.52 3.14 -0.53
CA THR A 120 -20.81 3.72 -0.96
C THR A 120 -20.77 4.25 -2.40
N ILE A 121 -21.96 4.52 -2.96
CA ILE A 121 -22.08 5.12 -4.30
C ILE A 121 -21.29 6.43 -4.44
N SER A 122 -21.13 7.22 -3.36
CA SER A 122 -20.30 8.42 -3.39
C SER A 122 -18.81 8.19 -3.62
N ASP A 123 -18.31 6.96 -3.43
CA ASP A 123 -16.91 6.63 -3.67
C ASP A 123 -16.61 6.40 -5.17
N LEU A 124 -17.66 6.21 -5.99
CA LEU A 124 -17.51 6.03 -7.42
C LEU A 124 -17.30 7.38 -8.12
N VAL A 125 -16.27 7.45 -8.96
CA VAL A 125 -15.84 8.70 -9.60
C VAL A 125 -16.12 8.64 -11.09
N LEU A 126 -16.91 9.59 -11.58
CA LEU A 126 -17.15 9.84 -13.00
C LEU A 126 -17.15 11.35 -13.27
N THR A 127 -16.82 11.72 -14.49
CA THR A 127 -16.91 13.09 -15.00
C THR A 127 -18.19 13.25 -15.82
N GLY A 128 -19.06 14.16 -15.39
CA GLY A 128 -20.32 14.44 -16.05
C GLY A 128 -21.18 15.43 -15.28
N ASN A 129 -22.35 15.75 -15.83
CA ASN A 129 -23.30 16.68 -15.21
C ASN A 129 -24.41 15.92 -14.46
N ASP A 130 -24.60 16.20 -13.17
CA ASP A 130 -25.67 15.62 -12.33
C ASP A 130 -25.79 14.09 -12.51
N ILE A 131 -24.71 13.39 -12.18
CA ILE A 131 -24.58 11.95 -12.38
C ILE A 131 -25.54 11.19 -11.45
N GLN A 132 -26.23 10.19 -12.01
CA GLN A 132 -27.09 9.29 -11.25
C GLN A 132 -26.71 7.83 -11.52
N TRP A 133 -26.69 7.05 -10.45
CA TRP A 133 -26.29 5.63 -10.46
C TRP A 133 -27.48 4.69 -10.34
N TYR A 134 -27.34 3.50 -10.93
CA TYR A 134 -28.40 2.50 -11.04
C TYR A 134 -27.80 1.08 -10.99
N LEU A 135 -28.62 0.09 -10.62
CA LEU A 135 -28.27 -1.34 -10.67
C LEU A 135 -28.63 -2.02 -12.00
N THR A 136 -29.33 -1.32 -12.89
CA THR A 136 -29.79 -1.86 -14.17
C THR A 136 -29.24 -1.05 -15.35
N PRO A 137 -29.06 -1.64 -16.54
CA PRO A 137 -28.61 -0.91 -17.73
C PRO A 137 -29.66 0.07 -18.27
N SER A 138 -30.94 -0.12 -17.94
CA SER A 138 -32.04 0.78 -18.29
C SER A 138 -33.16 0.71 -17.25
N GLY A 139 -34.02 1.74 -17.18
CA GLY A 139 -35.08 1.84 -16.18
C GLY A 139 -34.56 1.85 -14.74
N GLY A 140 -35.39 1.43 -13.78
CA GLY A 140 -35.01 1.38 -12.36
C GLY A 140 -34.99 2.75 -11.67
N THR A 141 -34.69 2.75 -10.37
CA THR A 141 -34.61 3.95 -9.54
C THR A 141 -33.15 4.35 -9.32
N ALA A 142 -32.88 5.65 -9.31
CA ALA A 142 -31.57 6.17 -8.97
C ALA A 142 -31.20 5.76 -7.53
N LEU A 143 -29.96 5.32 -7.34
CA LEU A 143 -29.42 4.95 -6.05
C LEU A 143 -29.08 6.22 -5.24
N ASN A 144 -29.27 6.14 -3.93
CA ASN A 144 -28.83 7.21 -3.02
C ASN A 144 -27.28 7.21 -2.96
N PRO A 145 -26.60 8.36 -2.91
CA PRO A 145 -25.16 8.43 -2.69
C PRO A 145 -24.65 7.61 -1.50
N THR A 146 -25.44 7.46 -0.44
CA THR A 146 -25.07 6.66 0.76
C THR A 146 -25.39 5.17 0.63
N THR A 147 -25.83 4.70 -0.55
CA THR A 147 -26.11 3.27 -0.75
C THR A 147 -24.80 2.51 -0.70
N VAL A 148 -24.71 1.49 0.15
CA VAL A 148 -23.54 0.63 0.28
C VAL A 148 -23.29 -0.14 -1.02
N LEU A 149 -22.03 -0.18 -1.46
CA LEU A 149 -21.58 -0.92 -2.62
C LEU A 149 -21.57 -2.43 -2.34
N ILE A 150 -21.89 -3.20 -3.36
CA ILE A 150 -21.82 -4.65 -3.34
C ILE A 150 -20.57 -5.04 -4.12
N ASP A 151 -19.69 -5.80 -3.51
CA ASP A 151 -18.48 -6.28 -4.16
C ASP A 151 -18.80 -7.08 -5.44
N ASN A 152 -17.92 -7.00 -6.44
CA ASN A 152 -18.04 -7.63 -7.75
C ASN A 152 -19.37 -7.34 -8.48
N THR A 153 -19.88 -6.11 -8.37
CA THR A 153 -21.16 -5.71 -8.97
C THR A 153 -20.97 -4.66 -10.07
N ILE A 154 -21.77 -4.74 -11.13
CA ILE A 154 -21.81 -3.73 -12.20
C ILE A 154 -22.84 -2.67 -11.83
N TYR A 155 -22.39 -1.43 -11.76
CA TYR A 155 -23.21 -0.24 -11.59
C TYR A 155 -23.30 0.53 -12.91
N TYR A 156 -24.39 1.25 -13.10
CA TYR A 156 -24.67 1.98 -14.34
C TYR A 156 -24.94 3.44 -14.04
N ALA A 157 -24.26 4.36 -14.74
CA ALA A 157 -24.38 5.80 -14.49
C ALA A 157 -24.82 6.55 -15.74
N ASN A 158 -25.80 7.44 -15.63
CA ASN A 158 -26.10 8.44 -16.66
C ASN A 158 -25.79 9.86 -16.15
N GLN A 159 -25.90 10.82 -17.05
CA GLN A 159 -25.81 12.25 -16.75
C GLN A 159 -27.00 12.99 -17.36
N SER A 160 -27.27 14.22 -16.89
CA SER A 160 -28.26 15.09 -17.54
C SER A 160 -27.62 16.07 -18.52
N ASN A 161 -28.29 16.32 -19.64
CA ASN A 161 -27.98 17.45 -20.50
C ASN A 161 -28.26 18.76 -19.73
N PRO A 162 -27.29 19.70 -19.65
CA PRO A 162 -27.43 20.91 -18.83
C PRO A 162 -28.44 21.93 -19.38
N VAL A 163 -28.85 21.80 -20.65
CA VAL A 163 -29.79 22.69 -21.33
C VAL A 163 -31.21 22.13 -21.26
N THR A 164 -31.39 20.87 -21.66
CA THR A 164 -32.73 20.26 -21.80
C THR A 164 -33.15 19.43 -20.60
N GLY A 165 -32.22 19.04 -19.73
CA GLY A 165 -32.47 18.15 -18.59
C GLY A 165 -32.73 16.69 -18.97
N CYS A 166 -32.69 16.33 -20.27
CA CYS A 166 -32.81 14.93 -20.69
C CYS A 166 -31.66 14.10 -20.11
N ARG A 167 -31.87 12.78 -19.96
CA ARG A 167 -30.86 11.85 -19.44
C ARG A 167 -30.22 11.06 -20.56
N SER A 168 -28.91 10.92 -20.51
CA SER A 168 -28.15 10.10 -21.45
C SER A 168 -28.32 8.59 -21.21
N SER A 169 -27.77 7.81 -22.14
CA SER A 169 -27.47 6.40 -21.94
C SER A 169 -26.52 6.20 -20.74
N ARG A 170 -26.37 4.94 -20.30
CA ARG A 170 -25.59 4.63 -19.10
C ARG A 170 -24.20 4.09 -19.43
N LEU A 171 -23.17 4.61 -18.75
CA LEU A 171 -21.87 3.95 -18.64
C LEU A 171 -21.96 2.80 -17.63
N SER A 172 -21.52 1.61 -18.01
CA SER A 172 -21.37 0.48 -17.09
C SER A 172 -19.99 0.52 -16.41
N VAL A 173 -19.98 0.36 -15.09
CA VAL A 173 -18.78 0.35 -14.24
C VAL A 173 -18.79 -0.90 -13.38
N PHE A 174 -17.80 -1.77 -13.55
CA PHE A 174 -17.58 -2.92 -12.66
C PHE A 174 -16.84 -2.44 -11.40
N VAL A 175 -17.37 -2.79 -10.23
CA VAL A 175 -16.88 -2.31 -8.94
C VAL A 175 -16.38 -3.47 -8.08
N ASN A 176 -15.16 -3.33 -7.57
CA ASN A 176 -14.57 -4.19 -6.55
C ASN A 176 -14.44 -3.43 -5.24
N VAL A 177 -14.86 -4.05 -4.14
CA VAL A 177 -14.72 -3.50 -2.79
C VAL A 177 -13.69 -4.34 -2.05
N GLY A 178 -12.52 -3.76 -1.79
CA GLY A 178 -11.48 -4.38 -0.97
C GLY A 178 -11.63 -3.94 0.48
N VAL A 179 -11.71 -4.91 1.40
CA VAL A 179 -11.86 -4.67 2.83
C VAL A 179 -10.55 -5.01 3.53
N VAL A 180 -9.89 -4.00 4.07
CA VAL A 180 -8.60 -4.10 4.76
C VAL A 180 -8.73 -3.46 6.13
N PRO A 181 -9.12 -4.24 7.17
CA PRO A 181 -9.27 -3.69 8.51
C PRO A 181 -7.91 -3.23 9.05
N VAL A 182 -7.94 -2.38 10.07
CA VAL A 182 -6.73 -1.98 10.79
C VAL A 182 -6.14 -3.21 11.50
N PRO A 183 -4.81 -3.42 11.47
CA PRO A 183 -4.18 -4.44 12.31
C PRO A 183 -4.53 -4.24 13.78
N THR A 184 -4.54 -5.33 14.54
CA THR A 184 -4.73 -5.28 16.01
C THR A 184 -3.53 -5.88 16.72
N GLY A 185 -3.23 -5.43 17.92
CA GLY A 185 -2.07 -5.92 18.66
C GLY A 185 -1.81 -5.07 19.90
N ASP A 186 -0.77 -5.43 20.63
CA ASP A 186 -0.34 -4.66 21.79
C ASP A 186 0.27 -3.34 21.34
N ALA A 187 -0.19 -2.24 21.94
CA ALA A 187 0.32 -0.89 21.67
C ALA A 187 1.74 -0.70 22.20
N ILE A 188 2.21 -1.57 23.11
CA ILE A 188 3.55 -1.59 23.67
C ILE A 188 4.10 -2.99 23.43
N GLN A 189 5.26 -3.08 22.77
CA GLN A 189 5.97 -4.35 22.61
C GLN A 189 7.30 -4.30 23.31
N THR A 190 7.47 -5.24 24.23
CA THR A 190 8.59 -5.25 25.16
C THR A 190 9.57 -6.35 24.78
N PHE A 191 10.85 -6.00 24.67
CA PHE A 191 11.92 -6.94 24.29
C PHE A 191 13.02 -6.97 25.35
N CYS A 192 13.41 -8.17 25.76
CA CYS A 192 14.58 -8.36 26.61
C CYS A 192 15.84 -8.23 25.76
N VAL A 193 16.74 -7.32 26.13
CA VAL A 193 18.00 -7.08 25.42
C VAL A 193 19.19 -7.19 26.36
N ILE A 194 20.27 -7.79 25.88
CA ILE A 194 21.53 -7.87 26.60
C ILE A 194 22.41 -6.69 26.13
N PRO A 195 22.97 -5.88 27.02
CA PRO A 195 23.87 -4.80 26.62
C PRO A 195 25.03 -5.32 25.76
N GLY A 196 25.19 -4.75 24.57
CA GLY A 196 26.25 -5.14 23.62
C GLY A 196 25.93 -6.32 22.71
N SER A 197 24.74 -6.94 22.81
CA SER A 197 24.24 -7.87 21.79
C SER A 197 23.55 -7.12 20.64
N SER A 198 23.31 -7.81 19.52
CA SER A 198 22.44 -7.29 18.46
C SER A 198 21.04 -7.02 19.03
N PRO A 199 20.43 -5.86 18.74
CA PRO A 199 19.07 -5.57 19.16
C PRO A 199 18.05 -6.39 18.36
N PRO A 200 16.81 -6.52 18.87
CA PRO A 200 15.70 -7.04 18.07
C PRO A 200 15.48 -6.18 16.82
N THR A 201 14.86 -6.76 15.80
CA THR A 201 14.62 -6.13 14.50
C THR A 201 13.13 -6.00 14.20
N VAL A 202 12.77 -5.27 13.14
CA VAL A 202 11.37 -5.13 12.69
C VAL A 202 10.67 -6.48 12.49
N SER A 203 11.39 -7.55 12.12
CA SER A 203 10.85 -8.91 12.06
C SER A 203 10.32 -9.46 13.39
N ASP A 204 10.78 -8.93 14.52
CA ASP A 204 10.38 -9.36 15.85
C ASP A 204 9.10 -8.65 16.33
N LEU A 205 8.67 -7.58 15.64
CA LEU A 205 7.41 -6.92 15.92
C LEU A 205 6.22 -7.79 15.49
N VAL A 206 5.22 -7.87 16.36
CA VAL A 206 4.03 -8.72 16.15
C VAL A 206 2.77 -7.88 16.03
N ALA A 207 1.94 -8.16 15.03
CA ALA A 207 0.57 -7.65 14.96
C ALA A 207 -0.34 -8.74 14.38
N ASN A 208 -1.63 -8.69 14.73
CA ASN A 208 -2.65 -9.56 14.18
C ASN A 208 -3.23 -8.96 12.91
N GLY A 209 -3.23 -9.75 11.84
CA GLY A 209 -3.71 -9.37 10.52
C GLY A 209 -3.10 -10.25 9.45
N ILE A 210 -3.39 -9.93 8.19
CA ILE A 210 -2.76 -10.60 7.03
C ILE A 210 -1.67 -9.70 6.46
N ASN A 211 -0.57 -10.30 6.01
CA ASN A 211 0.56 -9.63 5.34
C ASN A 211 0.99 -8.31 6.00
N ILE A 212 1.27 -8.35 7.30
CA ILE A 212 1.65 -7.16 8.07
C ILE A 212 2.88 -6.48 7.45
N GLN A 213 2.78 -5.17 7.21
CA GLN A 213 3.90 -4.32 6.82
C GLN A 213 4.13 -3.27 7.90
N TRP A 214 5.40 -3.00 8.22
CA TRP A 214 5.80 -2.04 9.24
C TRP A 214 6.38 -0.78 8.63
N TYR A 215 6.10 0.37 9.23
CA TYR A 215 6.51 1.69 8.76
C TYR A 215 7.09 2.51 9.91
N SER A 216 7.98 3.44 9.59
CA SER A 216 8.60 4.35 10.56
C SER A 216 7.71 5.51 11.01
N SER A 217 6.58 5.75 10.33
CA SER A 217 5.64 6.80 10.69
C SER A 217 4.24 6.50 10.16
N ILE A 218 3.24 7.24 10.62
CA ILE A 218 1.86 7.15 10.12
C ILE A 218 1.72 7.49 8.62
N SER A 219 2.69 8.21 8.04
CA SER A 219 2.65 8.72 6.66
C SER A 219 3.77 8.20 5.76
N SER A 220 4.64 7.31 6.26
CA SER A 220 5.71 6.72 5.44
C SER A 220 5.11 5.94 4.27
N ALA A 221 5.61 6.21 3.06
CA ALA A 221 5.16 5.56 1.83
C ALA A 221 5.80 4.18 1.58
N SER A 222 6.91 3.88 2.26
CA SER A 222 7.65 2.63 2.08
C SER A 222 7.75 1.85 3.38
N PRO A 223 7.53 0.52 3.35
CA PRO A 223 7.73 -0.31 4.52
C PRO A 223 9.22 -0.38 4.91
N LEU A 224 9.46 -0.64 6.19
CA LEU A 224 10.78 -0.87 6.77
C LEU A 224 11.33 -2.23 6.33
N ASP A 225 12.67 -2.32 6.20
CA ASP A 225 13.34 -3.61 6.01
C ASP A 225 13.15 -4.46 7.28
N PRO A 226 12.77 -5.75 7.17
CA PRO A 226 12.60 -6.63 8.33
C PRO A 226 13.83 -6.74 9.24
N ASN A 227 15.04 -6.51 8.72
CA ASN A 227 16.30 -6.55 9.48
C ASN A 227 16.66 -5.20 10.12
N THR A 228 15.81 -4.18 9.98
CA THR A 228 16.04 -2.87 10.60
C THR A 228 16.07 -3.05 12.13
N PRO A 229 17.15 -2.65 12.82
CA PRO A 229 17.21 -2.65 14.28
C PRO A 229 16.09 -1.80 14.90
N LEU A 230 15.43 -2.34 15.93
CA LEU A 230 14.50 -1.57 16.74
C LEU A 230 15.24 -0.60 17.66
N ILE A 231 14.58 0.51 17.99
CA ILE A 231 15.08 1.54 18.89
C ILE A 231 14.13 1.63 20.08
N ASP A 232 14.70 1.65 21.29
CA ASP A 232 13.96 1.80 22.54
C ASP A 232 13.19 3.13 22.59
N GLY A 233 11.91 3.07 22.95
CA GLY A 233 11.00 4.21 23.05
C GLY A 233 10.48 4.75 21.71
N GLU A 234 10.85 4.15 20.58
CA GLU A 234 10.39 4.60 19.26
C GLU A 234 9.07 3.93 18.85
N ASN A 235 8.31 4.65 18.02
CA ASN A 235 7.03 4.20 17.49
C ASN A 235 7.18 3.57 16.10
N TYR A 236 6.50 2.46 15.90
CA TYR A 236 6.40 1.71 14.65
C TYR A 236 4.94 1.54 14.27
N PHE A 237 4.65 1.56 12.97
CA PHE A 237 3.29 1.62 12.47
C PHE A 237 3.00 0.44 11.55
N ALA A 238 2.05 -0.42 11.90
CA ALA A 238 1.67 -1.59 11.11
C ALA A 238 0.46 -1.32 10.21
N THR A 239 0.44 -1.92 9.02
CA THR A 239 -0.72 -2.02 8.13
C THR A 239 -1.04 -3.47 7.79
N ILE A 240 -2.28 -3.72 7.36
CA ILE A 240 -2.67 -4.94 6.66
C ILE A 240 -2.62 -4.66 5.16
N SER A 241 -2.01 -5.56 4.38
CA SER A 241 -1.96 -5.46 2.92
C SER A 241 -2.68 -6.63 2.24
N ASP A 242 -3.70 -6.30 1.45
CA ASP A 242 -4.41 -7.23 0.55
C ASP A 242 -4.50 -6.59 -0.84
N PRO A 243 -3.50 -6.81 -1.72
CA PRO A 243 -3.36 -6.08 -2.97
C PRO A 243 -4.65 -6.05 -3.81
N PRO A 244 -5.09 -4.87 -4.28
CA PRO A 244 -4.38 -3.60 -4.27
C PRO A 244 -4.58 -2.74 -3.01
N CYS A 245 -5.34 -3.22 -2.03
CA CYS A 245 -5.71 -2.45 -0.85
C CYS A 245 -4.68 -2.59 0.29
N GLU A 246 -4.56 -1.52 1.06
CA GLU A 246 -3.81 -1.47 2.31
C GLU A 246 -4.64 -0.66 3.32
N SER A 247 -4.60 -1.06 4.60
CA SER A 247 -5.37 -0.37 5.64
C SER A 247 -4.99 1.12 5.71
N PHE A 248 -6.01 1.98 5.76
CA PHE A 248 -5.78 3.43 5.76
C PHE A 248 -5.22 3.91 7.11
N ILE A 249 -5.79 3.41 8.20
CA ILE A 249 -5.25 3.59 9.54
C ILE A 249 -4.17 2.54 9.82
N ARG A 250 -3.14 2.96 10.56
CA ARG A 250 -2.05 2.11 11.01
C ARG A 250 -2.18 1.81 12.50
N LEU A 251 -1.84 0.60 12.91
CA LEU A 251 -1.65 0.26 14.32
C LEU A 251 -0.32 0.87 14.77
N GLU A 252 -0.36 1.76 15.77
CA GLU A 252 0.85 2.31 16.40
C GLU A 252 1.33 1.40 17.53
N VAL A 253 2.62 1.08 17.52
CA VAL A 253 3.31 0.28 18.53
C VAL A 253 4.55 1.02 19.01
N ILE A 254 4.66 1.26 20.31
CA ILE A 254 5.90 1.71 20.93
C ILE A 254 6.74 0.51 21.35
N VAL A 255 8.04 0.57 21.07
CA VAL A 255 9.00 -0.43 21.51
C VAL A 255 9.57 -0.07 22.87
N GLU A 256 9.65 -1.04 23.77
CA GLU A 256 10.29 -0.90 25.08
C GLU A 256 11.35 -1.98 25.27
N PHE A 257 12.57 -1.57 25.58
CA PHE A 257 13.67 -2.49 25.88
C PHE A 257 13.79 -2.70 27.39
N LEU A 258 13.77 -3.97 27.79
CA LEU A 258 14.12 -4.40 29.13
C LEU A 258 15.56 -4.89 29.13
N ILE A 259 16.41 -4.24 29.91
CA ILE A 259 17.79 -4.67 30.08
C ILE A 259 17.80 -5.98 30.86
N GLN A 260 18.25 -7.05 30.20
CA GLN A 260 18.45 -8.35 30.82
C GLN A 260 19.80 -8.37 31.54
N SER A 261 19.84 -9.02 32.70
CA SER A 261 21.09 -9.33 33.38
C SER A 261 21.98 -10.24 32.52
N THR A 262 23.29 -10.16 32.70
CA THR A 262 24.26 -11.02 32.01
C THR A 262 25.13 -11.77 33.00
N ALA A 263 25.33 -13.07 32.77
CA ALA A 263 26.27 -13.89 33.54
C ALA A 263 27.64 -13.99 32.85
N GLY A 264 27.86 -13.22 31.77
CA GLY A 264 29.06 -13.30 30.95
C GLY A 264 29.05 -14.52 30.01
N ASN A 265 30.24 -14.93 29.59
CA ASN A 265 30.46 -16.11 28.75
C ASN A 265 31.09 -17.23 29.58
N ASN A 266 30.90 -18.47 29.13
CA ASN A 266 31.56 -19.62 29.73
C ASN A 266 33.09 -19.47 29.71
N GLY A 267 33.72 -20.01 30.74
CA GLY A 267 35.17 -20.02 30.89
C GLY A 267 35.71 -21.36 31.34
N SER A 268 37.02 -21.40 31.51
CA SER A 268 37.77 -22.56 31.98
C SER A 268 38.90 -22.12 32.88
N LEU A 269 39.23 -22.94 33.88
CA LEU A 269 40.33 -22.72 34.80
C LEU A 269 41.11 -24.03 34.96
N GLU A 270 42.39 -24.00 34.58
CA GLU A 270 43.31 -25.11 34.78
C GLU A 270 44.22 -24.82 35.96
N ILE A 271 44.31 -25.78 36.89
CA ILE A 271 45.07 -25.64 38.14
C ILE A 271 45.99 -26.85 38.27
N CYS A 272 47.25 -26.68 38.68
CA CYS A 272 48.12 -27.81 38.99
C CYS A 272 47.59 -28.59 40.21
N GLU A 273 47.69 -29.92 40.19
CA GLU A 273 47.19 -30.76 41.29
C GLU A 273 47.85 -30.45 42.65
N ASP A 274 49.05 -29.87 42.65
CA ASP A 274 49.79 -29.44 43.84
C ASP A 274 49.65 -27.94 44.17
N ASP A 275 48.81 -27.20 43.43
CA ASP A 275 48.55 -25.78 43.70
C ASP A 275 47.74 -25.62 44.99
N THR A 276 48.10 -24.61 45.79
CA THR A 276 47.46 -24.28 47.07
C THR A 276 46.89 -22.86 47.08
N ASN A 277 46.93 -22.16 45.95
CA ASN A 277 46.34 -20.84 45.80
C ASN A 277 44.82 -20.93 45.65
N THR A 278 44.14 -19.87 46.06
CA THR A 278 42.69 -19.73 45.86
C THR A 278 42.41 -18.89 44.63
N TYR A 279 41.33 -19.23 43.91
CA TYR A 279 40.95 -18.59 42.65
C TYR A 279 39.51 -18.10 42.73
N ASP A 280 39.27 -16.84 42.41
CA ASP A 280 37.90 -16.33 42.26
C ASP A 280 37.37 -16.74 40.88
N LEU A 281 36.41 -17.66 40.85
CA LEU A 281 35.82 -18.19 39.63
C LEU A 281 35.10 -17.11 38.81
N PHE A 282 34.68 -16.01 39.43
CA PHE A 282 34.08 -14.89 38.71
C PHE A 282 35.05 -14.27 37.70
N ASN A 283 36.35 -14.23 38.03
CA ASN A 283 37.40 -13.74 37.14
C ASN A 283 37.71 -14.70 35.97
N SER A 284 37.24 -15.95 36.05
CA SER A 284 37.38 -16.94 34.99
C SER A 284 36.21 -16.91 34.00
N LEU A 285 35.15 -16.12 34.26
CA LEU A 285 34.09 -15.87 33.30
C LEU A 285 34.56 -14.92 32.19
N GLY A 286 34.10 -15.16 30.96
CA GLY A 286 34.33 -14.22 29.85
C GLY A 286 33.30 -13.09 29.81
N GLY A 287 33.54 -12.07 28.98
CA GLY A 287 32.58 -10.97 28.77
C GLY A 287 32.52 -10.00 29.95
N THR A 288 31.33 -9.44 30.19
CA THR A 288 31.07 -8.48 31.28
C THR A 288 29.96 -9.01 32.20
N PRO A 289 30.21 -10.08 32.97
CA PRO A 289 29.21 -10.63 33.89
C PRO A 289 28.78 -9.59 34.94
N ASP A 290 27.48 -9.54 35.23
CA ASP A 290 26.96 -8.78 36.35
C ASP A 290 27.36 -9.43 37.67
N SER A 291 27.64 -8.60 38.68
CA SER A 291 27.93 -9.08 40.04
C SER A 291 26.67 -9.46 40.81
N GLY A 292 26.82 -10.25 41.89
CA GLY A 292 25.72 -10.62 42.79
C GLY A 292 24.96 -11.89 42.42
N GLY A 293 25.35 -12.60 41.36
CA GLY A 293 24.89 -13.94 41.06
C GLY A 293 25.37 -15.01 42.05
N ILE A 294 24.83 -16.22 41.89
CA ILE A 294 25.09 -17.38 42.75
C ILE A 294 25.77 -18.52 41.97
N TRP A 295 26.64 -19.26 42.64
CA TRP A 295 27.33 -20.42 42.06
C TRP A 295 26.62 -21.73 42.42
N SER A 296 26.53 -22.65 41.45
CA SER A 296 26.05 -24.02 41.62
C SER A 296 26.99 -25.01 40.91
N PRO A 297 27.50 -26.06 41.58
CA PRO A 297 27.32 -26.34 43.01
C PRO A 297 27.94 -25.24 43.88
N ALA A 298 27.45 -25.12 45.12
CA ALA A 298 28.02 -24.18 46.08
C ALA A 298 29.44 -24.63 46.45
N LEU A 299 30.39 -23.68 46.48
CA LEU A 299 31.76 -23.96 46.89
C LEU A 299 31.84 -24.03 48.43
N ASN A 300 32.62 -24.97 48.92
CA ASN A 300 32.83 -25.19 50.36
C ASN A 300 33.74 -24.12 50.96
N SER A 301 34.63 -23.54 50.16
CA SER A 301 35.58 -22.51 50.59
C SER A 301 34.99 -21.09 50.66
N GLY A 302 33.77 -20.87 50.13
CA GLY A 302 33.07 -19.59 50.22
C GLY A 302 32.18 -19.28 49.01
N THR A 303 31.75 -18.03 48.86
CA THR A 303 30.96 -17.59 47.69
C THR A 303 31.90 -17.28 46.52
N GLY A 304 32.02 -18.21 45.57
CA GLY A 304 32.73 -17.99 44.28
C GLY A 304 34.26 -18.08 44.32
N LEU A 305 34.86 -18.21 45.51
CA LEU A 305 36.28 -18.54 45.65
C LEU A 305 36.43 -20.06 45.58
N PHE A 306 37.35 -20.56 44.76
CA PHE A 306 37.71 -21.96 44.63
C PHE A 306 39.04 -22.21 45.34
N ASP A 307 39.04 -23.16 46.27
CA ASP A 307 40.23 -23.64 46.98
C ASP A 307 40.47 -25.11 46.60
N PRO A 308 41.58 -25.43 45.90
CA PRO A 308 41.91 -26.81 45.51
C PRO A 308 41.95 -27.81 46.68
N ALA A 309 42.17 -27.35 47.91
CA ALA A 309 42.19 -28.20 49.10
C ALA A 309 40.77 -28.54 49.63
N LEU A 310 39.74 -27.78 49.26
CA LEU A 310 38.38 -27.88 49.80
C LEU A 310 37.30 -28.17 48.74
N ASP A 311 37.55 -27.77 47.50
CA ASP A 311 36.60 -27.83 46.39
C ASP A 311 37.09 -28.82 45.31
N ALA A 312 36.18 -29.63 44.78
CA ALA A 312 36.51 -30.59 43.74
C ALA A 312 36.52 -29.94 42.35
N PRO A 313 37.40 -30.35 41.42
CA PRO A 313 37.33 -29.90 40.04
C PRO A 313 36.01 -30.34 39.40
N GLY A 314 35.50 -29.55 38.47
CA GLY A 314 34.18 -29.75 37.87
C GLY A 314 33.65 -28.48 37.21
N THR A 315 32.39 -28.54 36.75
CA THR A 315 31.72 -27.37 36.17
C THR A 315 30.92 -26.66 37.24
N TYR A 316 31.21 -25.37 37.42
CA TYR A 316 30.48 -24.46 38.30
C TYR A 316 29.70 -23.48 37.44
N THR A 317 28.40 -23.33 37.70
CA THR A 317 27.51 -22.42 36.97
C THR A 317 27.21 -21.20 37.82
N TYR A 318 27.53 -20.03 37.28
CA TYR A 318 27.17 -18.72 37.81
C TYR A 318 25.81 -18.29 37.25
N THR A 319 24.85 -17.97 38.12
CA THR A 319 23.51 -17.53 37.73
C THR A 319 23.20 -16.16 38.29
N VAL A 320 22.83 -15.22 37.42
CA VAL A 320 22.35 -13.88 37.80
C VAL A 320 20.84 -13.83 37.56
N THR A 321 20.08 -13.60 38.62
CA THR A 321 18.62 -13.48 38.53
C THR A 321 18.24 -12.19 37.84
N SER A 322 17.31 -12.25 36.89
CA SER A 322 16.82 -11.06 36.20
C SER A 322 16.16 -10.08 37.16
N SER A 323 16.45 -8.80 37.01
CA SER A 323 15.77 -7.73 37.75
C SER A 323 14.31 -7.52 37.30
N ASN A 324 13.97 -7.97 36.08
CA ASN A 324 12.61 -7.92 35.53
C ASN A 324 12.09 -9.35 35.26
N PRO A 325 10.94 -9.75 35.86
CA PRO A 325 10.39 -11.10 35.69
C PRO A 325 9.94 -11.43 34.26
N ALA A 326 9.81 -10.44 33.37
CA ALA A 326 9.55 -10.67 31.95
C ALA A 326 10.76 -11.24 31.20
N CYS A 327 11.97 -11.09 31.76
CA CYS A 327 13.21 -11.60 31.18
C CYS A 327 13.73 -12.79 31.99
N ASN A 328 14.33 -13.75 31.28
CA ASN A 328 14.91 -14.95 31.91
C ASN A 328 16.18 -14.60 32.71
N ASP A 329 16.51 -15.43 33.70
CA ASP A 329 17.81 -15.38 34.37
C ASP A 329 18.95 -15.68 33.39
N ALA A 330 20.13 -15.13 33.66
CA ALA A 330 21.33 -15.39 32.87
C ALA A 330 22.26 -16.37 33.59
N SER A 331 22.88 -17.27 32.82
CA SER A 331 23.83 -18.24 33.36
C SER A 331 25.07 -18.42 32.48
N ALA A 332 26.23 -18.56 33.11
CA ALA A 332 27.49 -18.94 32.49
C ALA A 332 28.22 -19.95 33.38
N SER A 333 29.13 -20.74 32.82
CA SER A 333 29.83 -21.79 33.57
C SER A 333 31.34 -21.67 33.46
N VAL A 334 32.04 -22.00 34.55
CA VAL A 334 33.49 -22.19 34.60
C VAL A 334 33.76 -23.68 34.79
N THR A 335 34.50 -24.27 33.87
CA THR A 335 35.00 -25.64 34.02
C THR A 335 36.38 -25.62 34.65
N VAL A 336 36.49 -26.16 35.86
CA VAL A 336 37.76 -26.29 36.59
C VAL A 336 38.33 -27.68 36.36
N THR A 337 39.58 -27.76 35.93
CA THR A 337 40.30 -29.02 35.72
C THR A 337 41.65 -28.99 36.40
N PHE A 338 42.02 -30.11 37.03
CA PHE A 338 43.37 -30.29 37.54
C PHE A 338 44.28 -30.86 36.46
N ILE A 339 45.48 -30.29 36.36
CA ILE A 339 46.56 -30.78 35.52
C ILE A 339 47.66 -31.36 36.40
N VAL A 340 48.18 -32.53 36.01
CA VAL A 340 49.31 -33.15 36.71
C VAL A 340 50.60 -32.46 36.22
N PRO A 341 51.46 -31.94 37.11
CA PRO A 341 52.72 -31.35 36.70
C PRO A 341 53.63 -32.41 36.05
N PRO A 342 54.44 -32.03 35.04
CA PRO A 342 55.37 -32.97 34.41
C PRO A 342 56.39 -33.48 35.43
N VAL A 343 56.61 -34.79 35.45
CA VAL A 343 57.57 -35.45 36.35
C VAL A 343 58.94 -35.47 35.69
N ALA A 344 59.90 -34.71 36.24
CA ALA A 344 61.28 -34.68 35.73
C ALA A 344 62.10 -35.96 36.07
N GLY A 345 61.53 -36.87 36.85
CA GLY A 345 62.24 -38.02 37.41
C GLY A 345 63.13 -37.64 38.60
N ASN A 346 63.91 -38.62 39.07
CA ASN A 346 64.92 -38.44 40.11
C ASN A 346 66.30 -38.26 39.48
N ASN A 347 67.20 -37.59 40.21
CA ASN A 347 68.62 -37.55 39.83
C ASN A 347 69.15 -38.97 39.65
N GLY A 348 69.83 -39.20 38.53
CA GLY A 348 70.55 -40.44 38.28
C GLY A 348 72.03 -40.21 38.07
N SER A 349 72.78 -41.30 37.98
CA SER A 349 74.22 -41.29 37.77
C SER A 349 74.58 -42.32 36.73
N LEU A 350 75.39 -41.92 35.75
CA LEU A 350 75.92 -42.79 34.70
C LEU A 350 77.43 -42.91 34.90
N GLU A 351 77.91 -44.12 35.16
CA GLU A 351 79.33 -44.43 35.27
C GLU A 351 79.83 -45.00 33.93
N ILE A 352 80.84 -44.37 33.34
CA ILE A 352 81.37 -44.69 32.02
C ILE A 352 82.88 -44.89 32.15
N CYS A 353 83.40 -45.95 31.51
CA CYS A 353 84.83 -46.21 31.46
C CYS A 353 85.55 -45.19 30.55
N GLU A 354 86.81 -44.86 30.86
CA GLU A 354 87.59 -43.85 30.11
C GLU A 354 87.78 -44.20 28.62
N ASP A 355 87.69 -45.48 28.26
CA ASP A 355 87.84 -46.00 26.90
C ASP A 355 86.50 -46.29 26.19
N ASP A 356 85.36 -45.90 26.78
CA ASP A 356 84.04 -46.13 26.18
C ASP A 356 83.78 -45.18 24.98
N THR A 357 83.19 -45.72 23.91
CA THR A 357 82.86 -44.98 22.66
C THR A 357 81.37 -45.01 22.32
N ASN A 358 80.54 -45.55 23.20
CA ASN A 358 79.10 -45.63 23.00
C ASN A 358 78.41 -44.26 23.20
N THR A 359 77.26 -44.09 22.57
CA THR A 359 76.38 -42.93 22.80
C THR A 359 75.31 -43.31 23.82
N TYR A 360 75.11 -42.46 24.83
CA TYR A 360 74.11 -42.66 25.87
C TYR A 360 73.03 -41.60 25.80
N ASP A 361 71.78 -42.02 25.91
CA ASP A 361 70.65 -41.13 26.15
C ASP A 361 70.55 -40.85 27.65
N LEU A 362 70.79 -39.59 28.04
CA LEU A 362 70.77 -39.19 29.44
C LEU A 362 69.36 -39.28 30.05
N PHE A 363 68.30 -39.26 29.24
CA PHE A 363 66.94 -39.50 29.73
C PHE A 363 66.80 -40.89 30.35
N ASN A 364 67.41 -41.91 29.73
CA ASN A 364 67.45 -43.28 30.26
C ASN A 364 68.30 -43.41 31.53
N SER A 365 69.09 -42.38 31.85
CA SER A 365 69.94 -42.36 33.05
C SER A 365 69.26 -41.69 34.25
N LEU A 366 68.08 -41.08 34.07
CA LEU A 366 67.29 -40.55 35.18
C LEU A 366 66.67 -41.68 36.01
N GLY A 367 66.55 -41.48 37.32
CA GLY A 367 65.81 -42.39 38.19
C GLY A 367 64.30 -42.11 38.18
N GLY A 368 63.50 -43.01 38.75
CA GLY A 368 62.05 -42.81 38.85
C GLY A 368 61.30 -43.01 37.52
N THR A 369 60.23 -42.26 37.31
CA THR A 369 59.38 -42.30 36.10
C THR A 369 59.32 -40.91 35.46
N PRO A 370 60.41 -40.43 34.82
CA PRO A 370 60.40 -39.15 34.12
C PRO A 370 59.43 -39.17 32.93
N ASP A 371 58.70 -38.09 32.72
CA ASP A 371 57.82 -37.92 31.57
C ASP A 371 58.65 -37.65 30.29
N SER A 372 58.27 -38.28 29.18
CA SER A 372 58.93 -38.07 27.89
C SER A 372 58.67 -36.66 27.36
N GLY A 373 59.71 -35.96 26.91
CA GLY A 373 59.59 -34.62 26.30
C GLY A 373 59.97 -33.45 27.21
N GLY A 374 60.47 -33.71 28.43
CA GLY A 374 61.17 -32.71 29.24
C GLY A 374 62.47 -32.22 28.57
N ILE A 375 62.88 -30.98 28.84
CA ILE A 375 64.07 -30.32 28.25
C ILE A 375 65.20 -30.22 29.26
#